data_AF-A0A2G2YDR9-F1
#
_entry.id   AF-A0A2G2YDR9-F1
#
_cell.length_a   1.000
_cell.length_b   1.000
_cell.length_c   1.000
_cell.angle_alpha   90.00
_cell.angle_beta   90.00
_cell.angle_gamma   90.00
#
_symmetry.space_group_name_H-M   'P 1'
#
loop_
_entity.id
_entity.type
_entity.pdbx_description
1 polymer ?
#
loop_
_entity_poly.entity_id
_entity_poly.type
_entity_poly.pdbx_seq_one_letter_code
_entity_poly.pdbx_strand_id
1 'polypeptide(L)' 'MISIVDDTYDSYGTTKELTKDTDVIQKWDIKEIDRLPDYMKISYKALLDLYEDYEKEMSSNGKSHLVYYAK' A
#
# COMPACT_ATOMS: atom_id res chain seq x y z
N MET A 1 -4.06 -8.31 1.13
CA MET A 1 -2.97 -7.32 1.09
C MET A 1 -2.42 -7.00 2.48
N ILE A 2 -3.26 -6.70 3.47
CA ILE A 2 -2.81 -6.38 4.83
C ILE A 2 -1.90 -7.48 5.41
N SER A 3 -2.27 -8.77 5.30
CA SER A 3 -1.42 -9.87 5.78
C SER A 3 -0.05 -9.95 5.09
N ILE A 4 0.06 -9.58 3.81
CA ILE A 4 1.35 -9.59 3.11
C ILE A 4 2.26 -8.49 3.65
N VAL A 5 1.68 -7.32 3.94
CA VAL A 5 2.40 -6.24 4.61
C VAL A 5 2.82 -6.70 6.01
N ASP A 6 1.90 -7.26 6.79
CA ASP A 6 2.17 -7.81 8.13
C ASP A 6 3.33 -8.82 8.15
N ASP A 7 3.28 -9.86 7.30
CA ASP A 7 4.34 -10.85 7.15
C ASP A 7 5.70 -10.20 6.78
N THR A 8 5.67 -9.13 5.98
CA THR A 8 6.88 -8.38 5.60
C THR A 8 7.50 -7.69 6.81
N TYR A 9 6.70 -7.10 7.71
CA TYR A 9 7.19 -6.45 8.93
C TYR A 9 7.64 -7.46 9.98
N ASP A 10 6.97 -8.60 10.09
CA ASP A 10 7.24 -9.60 11.12
C ASP A 10 8.43 -10.52 10.80
N SER A 11 8.67 -10.81 9.51
CA SER A 11 9.60 -11.88 9.13
C SER A 11 10.64 -11.52 8.06
N TYR A 12 10.34 -10.62 7.12
CA TYR A 12 11.16 -10.48 5.90
C TYR A 12 11.94 -9.16 5.79
N GLY A 13 11.46 -8.07 6.37
CA GLY A 13 12.07 -6.75 6.24
C GLY A 13 13.15 -6.47 7.27
N THR A 14 14.26 -5.86 6.85
CA THR A 14 15.21 -5.25 7.79
C THR A 14 14.68 -3.91 8.29
N THR A 15 15.09 -3.46 9.49
CA THR A 15 14.64 -2.17 10.07
C THR A 15 14.81 -0.98 9.11
N LYS A 16 15.90 -0.97 8.32
CA LYS A 16 16.16 0.09 7.33
C LYS A 16 15.19 0.04 6.14
N GLU A 17 14.83 -1.15 5.68
CA GLU A 17 13.86 -1.33 4.60
C GLU A 17 12.46 -0.98 5.10
N LEU A 18 12.07 -1.48 6.27
CA LEU A 18 10.77 -1.19 6.89
C LEU A 18 10.57 0.30 7.15
N THR A 19 11.62 1.04 7.52
CA THR A 19 11.53 2.50 7.67
C THR A 19 11.18 3.19 6.35
N LYS A 20 11.77 2.73 5.23
CA LYS A 20 11.43 3.26 3.90
C LYS A 20 10.04 2.83 3.48
N ASP A 21 9.68 1.59 3.75
CA ASP A 21 8.38 1.03 3.43
C ASP A 21 7.25 1.78 4.14
N THR A 22 7.40 2.05 5.45
CA THR A 22 6.47 2.89 6.21
C THR A 22 6.33 4.28 5.60
N ASP A 23 7.44 4.92 5.21
CA ASP A 23 7.42 6.27 4.63
C ASP A 23 6.70 6.31 3.27
N VAL A 24 6.91 5.32 2.39
CA VAL A 24 6.20 5.28 1.10
C VAL A 24 4.72 4.91 1.25
N ILE A 25 4.38 4.07 2.23
CA ILE A 25 2.98 3.77 2.57
C ILE A 25 2.28 5.03 3.06
N GLN A 26 2.89 5.81 3.97
CA GLN A 26 2.32 7.06 4.46
C GLN A 26 2.08 8.10 3.37
N LYS A 27 2.95 8.15 2.34
CA LYS A 27 2.77 9.04 1.19
C LYS A 27 1.69 8.60 0.23
N TRP A 28 1.45 7.29 0.14
CA TRP A 28 0.40 6.69 -0.70
C TRP A 28 0.47 7.13 -2.19
N ASP A 29 1.69 7.25 -2.76
CA ASP A 29 1.92 7.67 -4.15
C ASP A 29 2.81 6.66 -4.88
N ILE A 30 2.33 6.14 -6.01
CA ILE A 30 3.05 5.17 -6.85
C ILE A 30 4.43 5.68 -7.30
N LYS A 31 4.64 7.00 -7.36
CA LYS A 31 5.96 7.59 -7.69
C LYS A 31 7.05 7.25 -6.67
N GLU A 32 6.67 6.86 -5.46
CA GLU A 32 7.59 6.52 -4.40
C GLU A 32 8.07 5.05 -4.48
N ILE A 33 7.51 4.24 -5.40
CA ILE A 33 7.78 2.79 -5.51
C ILE A 33 9.27 2.47 -5.74
N ASP A 34 10.00 3.33 -6.45
CA ASP A 34 11.41 3.10 -6.75
C ASP A 34 12.33 3.22 -5.53
N ARG A 35 11.82 3.73 -4.40
CA ARG A 35 12.53 3.81 -3.13
C ARG A 35 12.55 2.47 -2.38
N LEU A 36 11.66 1.56 -2.76
CA LEU A 36 11.53 0.23 -2.15
C LEU A 36 12.53 -0.77 -2.74
N PRO A 37 12.93 -1.79 -1.95
CA PRO A 37 13.52 -3.01 -2.49
C PRO A 37 12.59 -3.70 -3.50
N ASP A 38 13.16 -4.35 -4.52
CA ASP A 38 12.38 -4.93 -5.62
C ASP A 38 11.30 -5.94 -5.17
N TYR A 39 11.54 -6.69 -4.10
CA TYR A 39 10.57 -7.66 -3.59
C TYR A 39 9.34 -7.00 -2.93
N MET A 40 9.49 -5.79 -2.36
CA MET A 40 8.40 -5.02 -1.73
C MET A 40 7.59 -4.22 -2.76
N LYS A 41 8.16 -3.90 -3.93
CA LYS A 41 7.47 -3.14 -4.98
C LYS A 41 6.18 -3.81 -5.43
N ILE A 42 6.19 -5.14 -5.51
CA ILE A 42 5.03 -5.92 -5.98
C ILE A 42 3.87 -5.78 -5.00
N SER A 43 4.12 -5.95 -3.69
CA SER A 43 3.07 -5.83 -2.66
C SER A 43 2.59 -4.38 -2.54
N TYR A 44 3.49 -3.39 -2.61
CA TYR A 44 3.13 -1.97 -2.58
C TYR A 44 2.24 -1.58 -3.78
N LYS A 45 2.61 -1.97 -4.99
CA LYS A 45 1.81 -1.70 -6.18
C LYS A 45 0.43 -2.37 -6.09
N ALA A 46 0.39 -3.64 -5.71
CA ALA A 46 -0.87 -4.37 -5.55
C ALA A 46 -1.77 -3.75 -4.46
N LEU A 47 -1.18 -3.14 -3.42
CA LEU A 47 -1.93 -2.39 -2.41
C LEU A 47 -2.58 -1.16 -3.03
N LEU A 48 -1.82 -0.34 -3.75
CA LEU A 48 -2.36 0.87 -4.40
C LEU A 48 -3.44 0.55 -5.43
N ASP A 49 -3.19 -0.44 -6.31
CA ASP A 49 -4.13 -0.87 -7.34
C ASP A 49 -5.47 -1.35 -6.70
N LEU A 50 -5.40 -2.11 -5.60
CA LEU A 50 -6.59 -2.57 -4.87
C LEU A 50 -7.44 -1.41 -4.35
N TYR A 51 -6.81 -0.37 -3.81
CA TYR A 51 -7.54 0.80 -3.30
C TYR A 51 -8.09 1.67 -4.42
N GLU A 52 -7.40 1.77 -5.55
CA GLU A 52 -7.91 2.48 -6.73
C GLU A 52 -9.17 1.79 -7.29
N ASP A 53 -9.15 0.45 -7.36
CA ASP A 53 -10.31 -0.32 -7.80
C ASP A 53 -11.48 -0.20 -6.82
N TYR A 54 -11.20 -0.25 -5.52
CA TYR A 54 -12.20 -0.02 -4.48
C TYR A 54 -12.77 1.41 -4.55
N GLU A 55 -11.94 2.40 -4.86
CA GLU A 55 -12.37 3.79 -5.01
C GLU A 55 -13.30 3.98 -6.20
N LYS A 56 -13.01 3.33 -7.33
CA LYS A 56 -13.89 3.30 -8.52
C LYS A 56 -15.23 2.65 -8.20
N GLU A 57 -15.22 1.49 -7.54
CA GLU A 57 -16.43 0.77 -7.15
C GLU A 57 -17.29 1.62 -6.19
N MET A 58 -16.67 2.17 -5.14
CA MET A 58 -17.38 2.98 -4.14
C MET A 58 -17.88 4.31 -4.71
N SER A 59 -17.17 4.91 -5.67
CA SER A 59 -17.63 6.11 -6.37
C SER A 59 -18.89 5.83 -7.18
N SER A 60 -18.96 4.68 -7.86
CA SER A 60 -20.15 4.26 -8.59
C SER A 60 -21.37 4.02 -7.68
N ASN A 61 -21.13 3.63 -6.43
CA ASN A 61 -22.15 3.39 -5.40
C ASN A 61 -22.47 4.62 -4.54
N GLY A 62 -21.90 5.80 -4.83
CA GLY A 62 -22.10 7.03 -4.04
C GLY A 62 -21.46 7.00 -2.63
N LYS A 63 -20.51 6.08 -2.39
CA LYS A 63 -19.89 5.80 -1.09
C LYS A 63 -18.38 6.08 -1.05
N SER A 64 -17.89 6.93 -1.95
CA SER A 64 -16.46 7.27 -2.08
C SER A 64 -15.80 7.71 -0.76
N HIS A 65 -16.54 8.37 0.13
CA HIS A 65 -16.06 8.77 1.46
C HIS A 65 -15.59 7.61 2.35
N LEU A 66 -16.06 6.37 2.12
CA LEU A 66 -15.65 5.20 2.90
C LEU A 66 -14.22 4.74 2.57
N VAL A 67 -13.75 5.02 1.35
CA VAL A 67 -12.41 4.65 0.89
C VAL A 67 -11.34 5.37 1.72
N TYR A 68 -11.62 6.61 2.13
CA TYR A 68 -10.71 7.40 2.98
C TYR A 68 -10.47 6.75 4.35
N TYR A 69 -11.47 6.08 4.93
CA TYR A 69 -11.32 5.41 6.22
C TYR A 69 -10.64 4.05 6.12
N ALA A 70 -10.59 3.46 4.93
CA ALA A 70 -9.89 2.21 4.70
C ALA A 70 -8.38 2.43 4.51
N LYS A 71 -7.98 3.57 3.92
CA LYS A 71 -6.57 3.99 3.78
C LYS A 71 -5.95 4.27 5.14
#